data_AF-A0A8J3HE45-F1
#
_entry.id   AF-A0A8J3HE45-F1
#
_cell.length_a   1.000
_cell.length_b   1.000
_cell.length_c   1.000
_cell.angle_alpha   90.00
_cell.angle_beta   90.00
_cell.angle_gamma   90.00
#
_symmetry.space_group_name_H-M   'P 1'
#
loop_
_entity.id
_entity.type
_entity.pdbx_description
1 polymer ?
#
loop_
_entity_poly.entity_id
_entity_poly.type
_entity_poly.pdbx_seq_one_letter_code
_entity_poly.pdbx_strand_id
1 'polypeptide(L)'
;MGDMAVGMDCEQVREQLSARLDGEHDPAAVGAVDTHVAGCGDCRRWAERADQVTRLARTAAALPTPRLGENALAEILAAAPGVPPTGPSRARGRTAQTVLRMLLLAVGVAQFLLGVAQISSLAAADAHHGGFGPVTSGHLWHESAAWNVAIGAALAWLAWRRTRPNGLLPVMTAFVVVLGLLTANDALTGRVEAARVLSHGFVLAGYALLLLLNLPRFRGEQPPGAARRPGSSWRLTDTGPDDGEGPLAPVLPLPVRVRSGSPVVAEHRRAA
;
A
#
# COMPACT_ATOMS: atom_id res chain seq x y z
N MET A 1 12.36 49.61 2.47
CA MET A 1 10.99 50.13 2.43
C MET A 1 10.24 49.28 1.41
N GLY A 2 9.63 48.14 1.73
CA GLY A 2 8.95 47.79 2.98
C GLY A 2 7.51 48.26 2.90
N ASP A 3 6.73 47.68 1.98
CA ASP A 3 5.29 47.95 1.87
C ASP A 3 4.53 46.66 2.13
N MET A 4 4.18 46.47 3.40
CA MET A 4 3.28 45.44 3.90
C MET A 4 1.86 45.79 3.45
N ALA A 5 1.49 45.47 2.21
CA ALA A 5 0.11 45.13 1.96
C ALA A 5 -0.15 43.82 2.71
N VAL A 6 -1.06 43.83 3.68
CA VAL A 6 -1.57 42.65 4.40
C VAL A 6 -2.34 41.80 3.39
N GLY A 7 -1.59 41.13 2.52
CA GLY A 7 -2.06 40.29 1.44
C GLY A 7 -1.69 38.86 1.77
N MET A 8 -2.71 38.02 1.84
CA MET A 8 -2.61 36.59 2.04
C MET A 8 -1.51 36.00 1.14
N ASP A 9 -0.57 35.26 1.72
CA ASP A 9 0.53 34.68 0.95
C ASP A 9 0.04 33.49 0.09
N CYS A 10 0.90 33.01 -0.82
CA CYS A 10 0.55 31.89 -1.69
C CYS A 10 0.26 30.58 -0.95
N GLU A 11 0.82 30.38 0.25
CA GLU A 11 0.63 29.16 1.03
C GLU A 11 -0.76 29.18 1.69
N GLN A 12 -1.09 30.27 2.36
CA GLN A 12 -2.40 30.54 2.97
C GLN A 12 -3.53 30.49 1.92
N VAL A 13 -3.30 31.07 0.74
CA VAL A 13 -4.27 31.01 -0.36
C VAL A 13 -4.49 29.57 -0.85
N ARG A 14 -3.43 28.76 -0.95
CA ARG A 14 -3.56 27.35 -1.36
C ARG A 14 -4.27 26.51 -0.30
N GLU A 15 -4.01 26.77 0.98
CA GLU A 15 -4.71 26.14 2.10
C GLU A 15 -6.21 26.44 2.03
N GLN A 16 -6.59 27.72 1.86
CA GLN A 16 -7.99 28.12 1.73
C GLN A 16 -8.65 27.55 0.47
N LEU A 17 -7.94 27.48 -0.66
CA LEU A 17 -8.45 26.83 -1.87
C LEU A 17 -8.62 25.31 -1.69
N SER A 18 -7.76 24.65 -0.91
CA SER A 18 -7.94 23.24 -0.53
C SER A 18 -9.19 23.07 0.33
N ALA A 19 -9.34 23.90 1.38
CA ALA A 19 -10.52 23.89 2.23
C ALA A 19 -11.82 24.11 1.43
N ARG A 20 -11.80 24.98 0.40
CA ARG A 20 -12.93 25.16 -0.52
C ARG A 20 -13.29 23.87 -1.28
N LEU A 21 -12.30 23.11 -1.75
CA LEU A 21 -12.55 21.84 -2.45
C LEU A 21 -13.21 20.81 -1.53
N ASP A 22 -12.87 20.82 -0.25
CA ASP A 22 -13.43 19.92 0.77
C ASP A 22 -14.74 20.43 1.39
N GLY A 23 -15.11 21.68 1.13
CA GLY A 23 -16.33 22.32 1.65
C GLY A 23 -16.15 23.00 3.02
N GLU A 24 -14.92 23.13 3.48
CA GLU A 24 -14.54 23.63 4.82
C GLU A 24 -13.98 25.07 4.81
N HIS A 25 -14.22 25.82 3.75
CA HIS A 25 -13.65 27.17 3.59
C HIS A 25 -14.24 28.20 4.56
N ASP A 26 -13.38 29.14 4.98
CA ASP A 26 -13.82 30.32 5.71
C ASP A 26 -14.48 31.34 4.76
N PRO A 27 -15.78 31.69 4.96
CA PRO A 27 -16.45 32.70 4.15
C PRO A 27 -15.76 34.07 4.20
N ALA A 28 -15.10 34.42 5.30
CA ALA A 28 -14.41 35.70 5.44
C ALA A 28 -13.15 35.78 4.57
N ALA A 29 -12.51 34.65 4.29
CA ALA A 29 -11.32 34.57 3.45
C ALA A 29 -11.64 34.63 1.94
N VAL A 30 -12.91 34.59 1.54
CA VAL A 30 -13.30 34.38 0.14
C VAL A 30 -12.80 35.48 -0.78
N GLY A 31 -13.08 36.74 -0.44
CA GLY A 31 -12.71 37.89 -1.27
C GLY A 31 -11.19 38.09 -1.40
N ALA A 32 -10.44 37.81 -0.32
CA ALA A 32 -8.98 37.93 -0.31
C ALA A 32 -8.32 36.85 -1.19
N VAL A 33 -8.80 35.61 -1.10
CA VAL A 33 -8.34 34.50 -1.96
C VAL A 33 -8.64 34.78 -3.42
N ASP A 34 -9.85 35.25 -3.75
CA ASP A 34 -10.23 35.52 -5.14
C ASP A 34 -9.39 36.66 -5.75
N THR A 35 -9.14 37.71 -4.96
CA THR A 35 -8.24 38.81 -5.34
C THR A 35 -6.82 38.31 -5.61
N HIS A 36 -6.29 37.44 -4.73
CA HIS A 36 -4.96 36.88 -4.90
C HIS A 36 -4.87 35.97 -6.15
N VAL A 37 -5.86 35.11 -6.39
CA VAL A 37 -5.90 34.23 -7.58
C VAL A 37 -6.03 35.05 -8.86
N ALA A 38 -6.73 36.18 -8.84
CA ALA A 38 -6.77 37.11 -9.98
C ALA A 38 -5.39 37.75 -10.26
N GLY A 39 -4.57 37.99 -9.23
CA GLY A 39 -3.21 38.55 -9.36
C GLY A 39 -2.09 37.53 -9.60
N CYS A 40 -2.24 36.29 -9.14
CA CYS A 40 -1.17 35.30 -9.09
C CYS A 40 -1.40 34.11 -10.04
N GLY A 41 -0.58 34.02 -11.09
CA GLY A 41 -0.65 32.93 -12.07
C GLY A 41 -0.30 31.55 -11.51
N ASP A 42 0.55 31.47 -10.47
CA ASP A 42 0.89 30.20 -9.82
C ASP A 42 -0.29 29.64 -9.02
N CYS A 43 -1.01 30.49 -8.30
CA CYS A 43 -2.20 30.10 -7.54
C CYS A 43 -3.36 29.73 -8.49
N ARG A 44 -3.52 30.38 -9.65
CA ARG A 44 -4.46 29.92 -10.70
C ARG A 44 -4.16 28.52 -11.18
N ARG A 45 -2.91 28.28 -11.63
CA ARG A 45 -2.49 26.96 -12.12
C ARG A 45 -2.62 25.88 -11.04
N TRP A 46 -2.34 26.23 -9.80
CA TRP A 46 -2.52 25.31 -8.68
C TRP A 46 -4.00 24.96 -8.49
N ALA A 47 -4.90 25.96 -8.49
CA ALA A 47 -6.34 25.76 -8.32
C ALA A 47 -6.93 24.87 -9.42
N GLU A 48 -6.58 25.13 -10.69
CA GLU A 48 -7.00 24.32 -11.84
C GLU A 48 -6.56 22.85 -11.72
N ARG A 49 -5.31 22.62 -11.28
CA ARG A 49 -4.77 21.27 -11.06
C ARG A 49 -5.45 20.56 -9.89
N ALA A 50 -5.65 21.27 -8.78
CA ALA A 50 -6.30 20.72 -7.60
C ALA A 50 -7.75 20.31 -7.91
N ASP A 51 -8.51 21.18 -8.56
CA ASP A 51 -9.89 20.91 -9.00
C ASP A 51 -9.95 19.74 -10.02
N GLN A 52 -9.00 19.65 -10.95
CA GLN A 52 -8.88 18.51 -11.85
C GLN A 52 -8.69 17.19 -11.09
N VAL A 53 -7.76 17.14 -10.12
CA VAL A 53 -7.50 15.94 -9.31
C VAL A 53 -8.71 15.58 -8.46
N THR A 54 -9.35 16.56 -7.82
CA THR A 54 -10.56 16.36 -7.00
C THR A 54 -11.71 15.79 -7.81
N ARG A 55 -11.94 16.29 -9.04
CA ARG A 55 -12.92 15.69 -9.96
C ARG A 55 -12.58 14.26 -10.33
N LEU A 56 -11.32 13.97 -10.67
CA LEU A 56 -10.90 12.61 -11.02
C LEU A 56 -11.11 11.63 -9.85
N ALA A 57 -10.78 12.06 -8.62
CA ALA A 57 -10.98 11.25 -7.43
C ALA A 57 -12.47 10.98 -7.16
N ARG A 58 -13.32 12.01 -7.25
CA ARG A 58 -14.78 11.87 -7.03
C ARG A 58 -15.47 11.04 -8.11
N THR A 59 -15.10 11.23 -9.37
CA THR A 59 -15.66 10.46 -10.49
C THR A 59 -15.21 8.99 -10.47
N ALA A 60 -13.97 8.70 -10.08
CA ALA A 60 -13.51 7.33 -9.88
C ALA A 60 -14.33 6.59 -8.79
N ALA A 61 -14.76 7.30 -7.74
CA ALA A 61 -15.64 6.76 -6.70
C ALA A 61 -17.10 6.64 -7.15
N ALA A 62 -17.55 7.47 -8.10
CA ALA A 62 -18.92 7.51 -8.63
C ALA A 62 -19.14 6.63 -9.86
N LEU A 63 -18.09 5.99 -10.39
CA LEU A 63 -18.26 4.93 -11.38
C LEU A 63 -19.19 3.88 -10.78
N PRO A 64 -20.33 3.55 -11.42
CA PRO A 64 -21.11 2.40 -11.02
C PRO A 64 -20.15 1.23 -11.07
N THR A 65 -19.72 0.71 -9.93
CA THR A 65 -19.10 -0.62 -9.90
C THR A 65 -20.16 -1.50 -10.54
N PRO A 66 -19.89 -2.10 -11.72
CA PRO A 66 -20.87 -2.96 -12.35
C PRO A 66 -21.33 -3.92 -11.26
N ARG A 67 -22.64 -4.05 -11.03
CA ARG A 67 -23.12 -5.13 -10.20
C ARG A 67 -22.72 -6.39 -10.95
N LEU A 68 -21.58 -6.94 -10.55
CA LEU A 68 -21.13 -8.24 -10.99
C LEU A 68 -22.26 -9.16 -10.53
N GLY A 69 -23.07 -9.65 -11.47
CA GLY A 69 -24.01 -10.72 -11.16
C GLY A 69 -23.25 -11.87 -10.50
N GLU A 70 -23.96 -12.76 -9.79
CA GLU A 70 -23.34 -13.87 -9.06
C GLU A 70 -22.35 -14.69 -9.93
N ASN A 71 -22.57 -14.70 -11.25
CA ASN A 71 -21.76 -15.40 -12.24
C ASN A 71 -20.79 -14.52 -13.03
N ALA A 72 -20.81 -13.19 -12.87
CA ALA A 72 -19.99 -12.28 -13.68
C ALA A 72 -18.48 -12.54 -13.51
N LEU A 73 -18.04 -12.96 -12.30
CA LEU A 73 -16.66 -13.39 -12.10
C LEU A 73 -16.31 -14.64 -12.93
N ALA A 74 -17.23 -15.61 -12.98
CA ALA A 74 -17.02 -16.83 -13.76
C ALA A 74 -17.01 -16.53 -15.26
N GLU A 75 -17.89 -15.65 -15.73
CA GLU A 75 -17.94 -15.19 -17.12
C GLU A 75 -16.67 -14.41 -17.50
N ILE A 76 -16.20 -13.50 -16.65
CA ILE A 76 -14.92 -12.78 -16.87
C ILE A 76 -13.75 -13.77 -16.91
N LEU A 77 -13.71 -14.76 -16.03
CA LEU A 77 -12.65 -15.78 -16.02
C LEU A 77 -12.72 -16.70 -17.24
N ALA A 78 -13.91 -16.98 -17.77
CA ALA A 78 -14.12 -17.78 -18.97
C ALA A 78 -13.81 -16.99 -20.25
N ALA A 79 -14.15 -15.70 -20.29
CA ALA A 79 -13.87 -14.79 -21.40
C ALA A 79 -12.43 -14.27 -21.40
N ALA A 80 -11.73 -14.32 -20.25
CA ALA A 80 -10.33 -13.97 -20.17
C ALA A 80 -9.54 -14.84 -21.15
N PRO A 81 -8.73 -14.25 -22.05
CA PRO A 81 -7.93 -15.03 -22.99
C PRO A 81 -7.09 -16.01 -22.18
N GLY A 82 -7.31 -17.31 -22.42
CA GLY A 82 -6.68 -18.39 -21.67
C GLY A 82 -5.21 -18.08 -21.47
N VAL A 83 -4.81 -17.81 -20.22
CA VAL A 83 -3.43 -17.56 -19.88
C VAL A 83 -2.66 -18.79 -20.37
N PRO A 84 -1.71 -18.65 -21.31
CA PRO A 84 -0.99 -19.81 -21.83
C PRO A 84 -0.43 -20.60 -20.63
N PRO A 85 -0.46 -21.95 -20.69
CA PRO A 85 -0.07 -22.79 -19.57
C PRO A 85 1.23 -22.25 -18.98
N THR A 86 1.16 -21.86 -17.71
CA THR A 86 2.26 -21.15 -17.07
C THR A 86 3.49 -22.03 -17.10
N GLY A 87 4.57 -21.59 -17.75
CA GLY A 87 5.83 -22.32 -17.74
C GLY A 87 6.32 -22.64 -16.32
N PRO A 88 7.20 -23.64 -16.16
CA PRO A 88 7.65 -24.14 -14.86
C PRO A 88 8.21 -23.05 -13.92
N SER A 89 8.76 -21.97 -14.49
CA SER A 89 9.27 -20.81 -13.74
C SER A 89 8.18 -20.04 -12.99
N ARG A 90 6.99 -19.85 -13.58
CA ARG A 90 5.86 -19.16 -12.93
C ARG A 90 5.17 -20.01 -11.89
N ALA A 91 5.10 -21.33 -12.11
CA ALA A 91 4.62 -22.27 -11.09
C ALA A 91 5.54 -22.25 -9.86
N ARG A 92 6.87 -22.29 -10.08
CA ARG A 92 7.89 -22.20 -9.02
C ARG A 92 7.85 -20.87 -8.26
N GLY A 93 7.57 -19.76 -8.95
CA GLY A 93 7.38 -18.45 -8.31
C GLY A 93 6.16 -18.41 -7.38
N ARG A 94 5.03 -18.99 -7.82
CA ARG A 94 3.81 -19.10 -7.00
C ARG A 94 4.01 -20.00 -5.78
N THR A 95 4.62 -21.17 -5.95
CA THR A 95 4.90 -22.06 -4.81
C THR A 95 5.86 -21.41 -3.82
N ALA A 96 6.94 -20.77 -4.29
CA ALA A 96 7.87 -20.05 -3.43
C ALA A 96 7.18 -18.89 -2.66
N GLN A 97 6.28 -18.14 -3.31
CA GLN A 97 5.51 -17.09 -2.65
C GLN A 97 4.58 -17.66 -1.55
N THR A 98 3.91 -18.79 -1.82
CA THR A 98 3.09 -19.48 -0.82
C THR A 98 3.94 -19.96 0.36
N VAL A 99 5.08 -20.61 0.09
CA VAL A 99 6.01 -21.05 1.14
C VAL A 99 6.46 -19.87 1.99
N LEU A 100 6.85 -18.76 1.35
CA LEU A 100 7.31 -17.56 2.06
C LEU A 100 6.24 -16.96 2.95
N ARG A 101 4.97 -16.97 2.52
CA ARG A 101 3.82 -16.57 3.36
C ARG A 101 3.55 -17.54 4.50
N MET A 102 3.68 -18.85 4.28
CA MET A 102 3.54 -19.84 5.35
C MET A 102 4.64 -19.71 6.40
N LEU A 103 5.87 -19.45 5.98
CA LEU A 103 6.98 -19.14 6.88
C LEU A 103 6.71 -17.84 7.67
N LEU A 104 6.22 -16.80 7.00
CA LEU A 104 5.86 -15.53 7.67
C LEU A 104 4.75 -15.75 8.70
N LEU A 105 3.74 -16.56 8.39
CA LEU A 105 2.68 -16.93 9.31
C LEU A 105 3.24 -17.69 10.51
N ALA A 106 4.08 -18.70 10.28
CA ALA A 106 4.68 -19.50 11.34
C ALA A 106 5.55 -18.64 12.28
N VAL A 107 6.38 -17.76 11.73
CA VAL A 107 7.21 -16.81 12.50
C VAL A 107 6.32 -15.84 13.28
N GLY A 108 5.28 -15.28 12.65
CA GLY A 108 4.35 -14.36 13.31
C GLY A 108 3.61 -15.02 14.48
N VAL A 109 3.12 -16.24 14.29
CA VAL A 109 2.47 -17.03 15.35
C VAL A 109 3.45 -17.37 16.48
N ALA A 110 4.67 -17.81 16.15
CA ALA A 110 5.68 -18.10 17.15
C ALA A 110 6.04 -16.86 17.98
N GLN A 111 6.23 -15.70 17.33
CA GLN A 111 6.53 -14.43 18.02
C GLN A 111 5.35 -13.98 18.90
N PHE A 112 4.12 -14.13 18.41
CA PHE A 112 2.91 -13.82 19.17
C PHE A 112 2.82 -14.68 20.44
N LEU A 113 2.97 -16.01 20.29
CA LEU A 113 2.90 -16.94 21.41
C LEU A 113 4.04 -16.71 22.41
N LEU A 114 5.24 -16.37 21.93
CA LEU A 114 6.36 -16.00 22.79
C LEU A 114 6.05 -14.74 23.61
N GLY A 115 5.48 -13.70 22.99
CA GLY A 115 5.05 -12.50 23.69
C GLY A 115 3.94 -12.77 24.72
N VAL A 116 2.96 -13.61 24.37
CA VAL A 116 1.91 -14.04 25.32
C VAL A 116 2.52 -14.80 26.51
N ALA A 117 3.47 -15.70 26.25
CA ALA A 117 4.17 -16.45 27.30
C ALA A 117 5.00 -15.53 28.21
N GLN A 118 5.62 -14.47 27.67
CA GLN A 118 6.34 -13.46 28.46
C GLN A 118 5.42 -12.66 29.38
N ILE A 119 4.18 -12.39 28.96
CA ILE A 119 3.16 -11.72 29.79
C ILE A 119 2.67 -12.67 30.90
N SER A 120 2.39 -13.93 30.56
CA SER A 120 1.83 -14.90 31.51
C SER A 120 2.84 -15.39 32.54
N SER A 121 4.13 -15.49 32.20
CA SER A 121 5.18 -15.90 33.14
C SER A 121 5.37 -14.90 34.29
N LEU A 122 5.14 -13.60 34.07
CA LEU A 122 5.20 -12.60 35.14
C LEU A 122 3.97 -12.64 36.03
N ALA A 123 2.77 -12.79 35.46
CA ALA A 123 1.55 -12.91 36.25
C ALA A 123 1.63 -14.08 37.25
N ALA A 124 2.32 -15.17 36.86
CA ALA A 124 2.61 -16.29 37.75
C ALA A 124 3.69 -15.98 38.81
N ALA A 125 4.72 -15.20 38.46
CA ALA A 125 5.80 -14.82 39.39
C ALA A 125 5.35 -13.79 40.45
N ASP A 126 4.56 -12.78 40.06
CA ASP A 126 4.00 -11.77 40.98
C ASP A 126 3.02 -12.39 41.98
N ALA A 127 2.32 -13.46 41.58
CA ALA A 127 1.43 -14.22 42.46
C ALA A 127 2.18 -15.06 43.51
N HIS A 128 3.48 -15.32 43.34
CA HIS A 128 4.30 -16.14 44.24
C HIS A 128 5.28 -15.31 45.09
N HIS A 129 5.65 -14.11 44.64
CA HIS A 129 6.48 -13.18 45.40
C HIS A 129 5.66 -11.94 45.73
N GLY A 130 5.09 -11.88 46.94
CA GLY A 130 4.26 -10.76 47.38
C GLY A 130 4.91 -9.38 47.11
N GLY A 131 4.46 -8.72 46.04
CA GLY A 131 4.30 -7.28 45.89
C GLY A 131 5.51 -6.33 45.99
N PHE A 132 6.76 -6.79 46.11
CA PHE A 132 7.91 -5.89 46.33
C PHE A 132 9.10 -6.09 45.36
N GLY A 133 8.82 -6.39 44.09
CA GLY A 133 9.79 -6.21 43.01
C GLY A 133 9.90 -4.73 42.58
N PRO A 134 11.04 -4.25 42.04
CA PRO A 134 11.16 -2.88 41.54
C PRO A 134 10.13 -2.64 40.42
N VAL A 135 9.13 -1.82 40.70
CA VAL A 135 7.99 -1.48 39.82
C VAL A 135 8.46 -1.01 38.43
N THR A 136 9.65 -0.39 38.34
CA THR A 136 10.27 0.10 37.11
C THR A 136 10.67 -1.01 36.12
N SER A 137 11.07 -2.19 36.61
CA SER A 137 11.49 -3.31 35.74
C SER A 137 10.30 -4.04 35.12
N GLY A 138 9.16 -4.08 35.83
CA GLY A 138 7.92 -4.69 35.33
C GLY A 138 7.31 -3.90 34.18
N HIS A 139 7.26 -2.56 34.26
CA HIS A 139 6.66 -1.73 33.21
C HIS A 139 7.39 -1.82 31.86
N LEU A 140 8.72 -1.74 31.85
CA LEU A 140 9.52 -1.88 30.62
C LEU A 140 9.40 -3.29 30.01
N TRP A 141 9.24 -4.31 30.86
CA TRP A 141 9.01 -5.67 30.40
C TRP A 141 7.65 -5.84 29.75
N HIS A 142 6.56 -5.35 30.37
CA HIS A 142 5.21 -5.39 29.80
C HIS A 142 5.14 -4.67 28.45
N GLU A 143 5.79 -3.51 28.32
CA GLU A 143 5.88 -2.78 27.06
C GLU A 143 6.59 -3.62 25.98
N SER A 144 7.74 -4.23 26.30
CA SER A 144 8.48 -5.08 25.36
C SER A 144 7.70 -6.34 24.94
N ALA A 145 6.97 -6.95 25.87
CA ALA A 145 6.15 -8.13 25.60
C ALA A 145 4.93 -7.77 24.74
N ALA A 146 4.29 -6.63 25.01
CA ALA A 146 3.20 -6.10 24.20
C ALA A 146 3.66 -5.81 22.75
N TRP A 147 4.87 -5.25 22.58
CA TRP A 147 5.47 -5.07 21.27
C TRP A 147 5.69 -6.40 20.53
N ASN A 148 6.18 -7.44 21.21
CA ASN A 148 6.35 -8.77 20.61
C ASN A 148 5.01 -9.36 20.15
N VAL A 149 3.97 -9.25 20.98
CA VAL A 149 2.60 -9.68 20.64
C VAL A 149 2.09 -8.92 19.41
N ALA A 150 2.21 -7.60 19.40
CA ALA A 150 1.73 -6.76 18.31
C ALA A 150 2.45 -7.06 16.98
N ILE A 151 3.78 -7.19 17.00
CA ILE A 151 4.58 -7.53 15.82
C ILE A 151 4.20 -8.94 15.31
N GLY A 152 4.12 -9.93 16.21
CA GLY A 152 3.72 -11.28 15.85
C GLY A 152 2.33 -11.34 15.20
N ALA A 153 1.36 -10.65 15.78
CA ALA A 153 0.01 -10.53 15.25
C ALA A 153 -0.01 -9.83 13.88
N ALA A 154 0.74 -8.74 13.70
CA ALA A 154 0.82 -8.01 12.43
C ALA A 154 1.41 -8.87 11.30
N LEU A 155 2.49 -9.62 11.58
CA LEU A 155 3.11 -10.54 10.62
C LEU A 155 2.16 -11.68 10.23
N ALA A 156 1.50 -12.30 11.22
CA ALA A 156 0.52 -13.36 11.00
C ALA A 156 -0.71 -12.87 10.20
N TRP A 157 -1.23 -11.69 10.54
CA TRP A 157 -2.34 -11.07 9.83
C TRP A 157 -2.01 -10.77 8.38
N LEU A 158 -0.82 -10.21 8.12
CA LEU A 158 -0.37 -9.91 6.76
C LEU A 158 -0.24 -11.20 5.93
N ALA A 159 0.29 -12.27 6.54
CA ALA A 159 0.40 -13.58 5.90
C ALA A 159 -0.99 -14.16 5.56
N TRP A 160 -1.95 -14.06 6.48
CA TRP A 160 -3.33 -14.52 6.28
C TRP A 160 -4.05 -13.72 5.19
N ARG A 161 -4.11 -12.39 5.32
CA ARG A 161 -4.88 -11.52 4.42
C ARG A 161 -4.26 -11.37 3.03
N ARG A 162 -3.04 -11.88 2.82
CA ARG A 162 -2.29 -11.80 1.55
C ARG A 162 -2.13 -10.36 1.04
N THR A 163 -2.22 -9.39 1.93
CA THR A 163 -2.03 -7.96 1.64
C THR A 163 -0.57 -7.66 1.35
N ARG A 164 -0.31 -6.56 0.63
CA ARG A 164 1.07 -6.15 0.32
C ARG A 164 1.74 -5.62 1.61
N PRO A 165 3.02 -5.96 1.85
CA PRO A 165 3.77 -5.52 3.05
C PRO A 165 4.10 -4.02 3.08
N ASN A 166 3.69 -3.23 2.07
CA ASN A 166 4.16 -1.86 1.86
C ASN A 166 3.98 -0.92 3.06
N GLY A 167 2.88 -1.05 3.81
CA GLY A 167 2.63 -0.20 4.99
C GLY A 167 3.46 -0.57 6.21
N LEU A 168 3.82 -1.85 6.38
CA LEU A 168 4.53 -2.34 7.56
C LEU A 168 6.05 -2.23 7.41
N LEU A 169 6.56 -2.25 6.18
CA LEU A 169 7.99 -2.24 5.87
C LEU A 169 8.75 -1.04 6.47
N PRO A 170 8.31 0.23 6.33
CA PRO A 170 9.05 1.35 6.90
C PRO A 170 9.17 1.26 8.42
N VAL A 171 8.06 0.91 9.09
CA VAL A 171 8.02 0.76 10.56
C VAL A 171 8.94 -0.38 11.02
N MET A 172 8.86 -1.54 10.38
CA MET A 172 9.74 -2.68 10.69
C MET A 172 11.21 -2.38 10.41
N THR A 173 11.51 -1.61 9.36
CA THR A 173 12.88 -1.21 9.03
C THR A 173 13.46 -0.33 10.14
N ALA A 174 12.73 0.72 10.55
CA ALA A 174 13.15 1.59 11.64
C ALA A 174 13.32 0.80 12.95
N PHE A 175 12.36 -0.08 13.26
CA PHE A 175 12.40 -0.95 14.43
C PHE A 175 13.65 -1.84 14.44
N VAL A 176 13.92 -2.56 13.35
CA VAL A 176 15.08 -3.46 13.23
C VAL A 176 16.41 -2.71 13.32
N VAL A 177 16.51 -1.51 12.74
CA VAL A 177 17.74 -0.69 12.83
C VAL A 177 18.00 -0.29 14.29
N VAL A 178 17.00 0.26 14.97
CA VAL A 178 17.15 0.67 16.38
C VAL A 178 17.42 -0.55 17.27
N LEU A 179 16.68 -1.65 17.08
CA LEU A 179 16.87 -2.90 17.82
C LEU A 179 18.28 -3.46 17.63
N GLY A 180 18.81 -3.39 16.40
CA GLY A 180 20.17 -3.81 16.07
C GLY A 180 21.22 -2.98 16.79
N LEU A 181 21.06 -1.65 16.83
CA LEU A 181 21.97 -0.76 17.57
C LEU A 181 21.96 -1.05 19.07
N LEU A 182 20.79 -1.24 19.67
CA LEU A 182 20.66 -1.58 21.09
C LEU A 182 21.27 -2.96 21.39
N THR A 183 21.01 -3.95 20.55
CA THR A 183 21.56 -5.31 20.70
C THR A 183 23.09 -5.32 20.57
N ALA A 184 23.63 -4.53 19.63
CA ALA A 184 25.08 -4.38 19.49
C ALA A 184 25.70 -3.74 20.74
N ASN A 185 25.06 -2.72 21.29
CA ASN A 185 25.49 -2.10 22.56
C ASN A 185 25.46 -3.09 23.74
N ASP A 186 24.38 -3.88 23.86
CA ASP A 186 24.27 -4.90 24.90
C ASP A 186 25.35 -5.98 24.76
N ALA A 187 25.68 -6.39 23.53
CA ALA A 187 26.77 -7.33 23.26
C ALA A 187 28.15 -6.77 23.62
N LEU A 188 28.42 -5.50 23.29
CA LEU A 188 29.68 -4.83 23.63
C LEU A 188 29.86 -4.62 25.14
N THR A 189 28.75 -4.51 25.89
CA THR A 189 28.76 -4.36 27.35
C THR A 189 28.65 -5.69 28.12
N GLY A 190 28.63 -6.82 27.41
CA GLY A 190 28.54 -8.16 28.01
C GLY A 190 27.18 -8.52 28.60
N ARG A 191 26.11 -7.82 28.20
CA ARG A 191 24.75 -7.97 28.75
C ARG A 191 23.82 -8.74 27.79
N VAL A 192 24.25 -9.90 27.30
CA VAL A 192 23.46 -10.67 26.33
C VAL A 192 22.63 -11.74 27.05
N GLU A 193 21.30 -11.56 27.03
CA GLU A 193 20.35 -12.52 27.58
C GLU A 193 19.82 -13.46 26.47
N ALA A 194 19.84 -14.78 26.69
CA ALA A 194 19.45 -15.76 25.68
C ALA A 194 17.99 -15.61 25.22
N ALA A 195 17.07 -15.27 26.13
CA ALA A 195 15.67 -15.04 25.81
C ALA A 195 15.47 -13.83 24.88
N ARG A 196 16.28 -12.79 25.06
CA ARG A 196 16.30 -11.57 24.24
C ARG A 196 16.85 -11.84 22.84
N VAL A 197 17.91 -12.63 22.74
CA VAL A 197 18.46 -13.05 21.44
C VAL A 197 17.43 -13.83 20.63
N LEU A 198 16.69 -14.74 21.28
CA LEU A 198 15.68 -15.55 20.62
C LEU A 198 14.52 -14.69 20.08
N SER A 199 13.97 -13.76 20.88
CA SER A 199 12.89 -12.88 20.44
C SER A 199 13.33 -11.94 19.31
N HIS A 200 14.54 -11.38 19.39
CA HIS A 200 15.10 -10.53 18.32
C HIS A 200 15.34 -11.33 17.04
N GLY A 201 15.75 -12.60 17.15
CA GLY A 201 15.94 -13.50 16.01
C GLY A 201 14.66 -13.71 15.20
N PHE A 202 13.52 -13.89 15.88
CA PHE A 202 12.21 -14.01 15.21
C PHE A 202 11.78 -12.72 14.52
N VAL A 203 12.01 -11.55 15.14
CA VAL A 203 11.74 -10.25 14.50
C VAL A 203 12.56 -10.09 13.22
N LEU A 204 13.86 -10.39 13.28
CA LEU A 204 14.76 -10.33 12.12
C LEU A 204 14.33 -11.29 11.02
N ALA A 205 13.94 -12.52 11.37
CA ALA A 205 13.42 -13.49 10.42
C ALA A 205 12.13 -12.98 9.75
N GLY A 206 11.18 -12.45 10.54
CA GLY A 206 9.94 -11.83 10.02
C GLY A 206 10.23 -10.69 9.06
N TYR A 207 11.15 -9.79 9.42
CA TYR A 207 11.57 -8.68 8.56
C TYR A 207 12.21 -9.15 7.25
N ALA A 208 13.11 -10.14 7.31
CA ALA A 208 13.73 -10.72 6.11
C ALA A 208 12.67 -11.34 5.17
N LEU A 209 11.67 -12.03 5.73
CA LEU A 209 10.55 -12.60 4.97
C LEU A 209 9.70 -11.50 4.30
N LEU A 210 9.46 -10.37 4.99
CA LEU A 210 8.78 -9.21 4.40
C LEU A 210 9.58 -8.62 3.22
N LEU A 211 10.90 -8.45 3.38
CA LEU A 211 11.77 -7.97 2.30
C LEU A 211 11.75 -8.93 1.10
N LEU A 212 11.83 -10.23 1.35
CA LEU A 212 11.74 -11.25 0.31
C LEU A 212 10.39 -11.16 -0.41
N LEU A 213 9.26 -11.05 0.30
CA LEU A 213 7.93 -10.90 -0.30
C LEU A 213 7.80 -9.63 -1.14
N ASN A 214 8.61 -8.61 -0.82
CA ASN A 214 8.62 -7.34 -1.53
C ASN A 214 9.48 -7.35 -2.80
N LEU A 215 10.26 -8.40 -3.05
CA LEU A 215 11.11 -8.48 -4.24
C LEU A 215 10.27 -8.63 -5.53
N PRO A 216 10.66 -7.99 -6.65
CA PRO A 216 9.91 -8.03 -7.92
C PRO A 216 9.63 -9.45 -8.43
N ARG A 217 10.57 -10.38 -8.23
CA ARG A 217 10.45 -11.79 -8.65
C ARG A 217 9.28 -12.52 -7.99
N PHE A 218 8.85 -12.09 -6.80
CA PHE A 218 7.74 -12.70 -6.06
C PHE A 218 6.46 -11.88 -6.12
N ARG A 219 6.48 -10.66 -6.68
CA ARG A 219 5.27 -9.85 -6.87
C ARG A 219 4.36 -10.38 -7.99
N GLY A 220 4.90 -11.20 -8.90
CA GLY A 220 4.13 -11.71 -10.05
C GLY A 220 3.71 -10.62 -11.04
N GLU A 221 4.13 -9.38 -10.80
CA GLU A 221 3.87 -8.21 -11.62
C GLU A 221 4.87 -8.21 -12.76
N GLN A 222 4.49 -8.82 -13.89
CA GLN A 222 5.13 -8.52 -15.15
C GLN A 222 4.64 -7.11 -15.55
N PRO A 223 5.52 -6.10 -15.73
CA PRO A 223 5.06 -4.82 -16.25
C PRO A 223 4.32 -5.08 -17.57
N PRO A 224 3.22 -4.36 -17.87
CA PRO A 224 2.34 -4.66 -19.02
C PRO A 224 3.06 -4.81 -20.37
N GLY A 225 4.30 -4.29 -20.51
CA GLY A 225 5.12 -4.40 -21.71
C GLY A 225 6.04 -5.64 -21.80
N ALA A 226 6.31 -6.37 -20.72
CA ALA A 226 7.29 -7.48 -20.71
C ALA A 226 6.77 -8.78 -21.34
N ALA A 227 5.45 -8.88 -21.57
CA ALA A 227 4.81 -9.99 -22.28
C ALA A 227 4.44 -9.60 -23.73
N ARG A 228 5.10 -8.60 -24.32
CA ARG A 228 4.94 -8.31 -25.76
C ARG A 228 5.45 -9.52 -26.54
N ARG A 229 4.53 -10.35 -27.05
CA ARG A 229 4.86 -11.41 -28.00
C ARG A 229 5.51 -10.74 -29.22
N PRO A 230 6.65 -11.24 -29.72
CA PRO A 230 7.13 -10.83 -31.04
C PRO A 230 6.06 -11.30 -32.04
N GLY A 231 5.22 -10.38 -32.52
CA GLY A 231 4.12 -10.68 -33.46
C GLY A 231 2.73 -10.20 -33.05
N SER A 232 2.46 -9.83 -31.79
CA SER A 232 1.20 -9.15 -31.46
C SER A 232 1.36 -7.63 -31.63
N SER A 233 1.35 -7.18 -32.89
CA SER A 233 1.09 -5.77 -33.17
C SER A 233 -0.41 -5.57 -33.12
N TRP A 234 -0.89 -4.87 -32.09
CA TRP A 234 -2.24 -4.31 -32.15
C TRP A 234 -2.21 -3.24 -33.24
N ARG A 235 -2.83 -3.54 -34.38
CA ARG A 235 -3.06 -2.58 -35.45
C ARG A 235 -4.54 -2.28 -35.41
N LEU A 236 -4.87 -1.07 -34.97
CA LEU A 236 -6.21 -0.51 -35.12
C LEU A 236 -6.44 -0.28 -36.61
N THR A 237 -7.43 -0.96 -37.18
CA THR A 237 -7.84 -0.80 -38.58
C THR A 237 -9.25 -0.25 -38.59
N ASP A 238 -9.45 0.78 -39.41
CA ASP A 238 -10.72 1.48 -39.62
C ASP A 238 -11.67 0.60 -40.44
N THR A 239 -12.82 0.24 -39.87
CA THR A 239 -13.87 -0.50 -40.57
C THR A 239 -15.24 0.13 -40.34
N GLY A 240 -15.40 1.39 -40.75
CA GLY A 240 -16.72 1.98 -41.02
C GLY A 240 -17.68 2.08 -39.82
N PRO A 241 -18.95 2.47 -40.06
CA PRO A 241 -19.89 2.79 -38.99
C PRO A 241 -20.50 1.50 -38.41
N ASP A 242 -19.82 0.91 -37.43
CA ASP A 242 -20.35 -0.17 -36.59
C ASP A 242 -21.05 0.45 -35.37
N ASP A 243 -22.28 0.01 -35.13
CA ASP A 243 -23.29 0.53 -34.24
C ASP A 243 -23.07 0.15 -32.76
N GLY A 244 -21.85 0.24 -32.25
CA GLY A 244 -21.52 0.46 -30.82
C GLY A 244 -22.11 -0.47 -29.73
N GLU A 245 -22.89 -1.50 -30.05
CA GLU A 245 -23.70 -2.28 -29.09
C GLU A 245 -23.06 -3.62 -28.67
N GLY A 246 -21.76 -3.80 -28.94
CA GLY A 246 -21.04 -5.00 -28.53
C GLY A 246 -20.68 -5.04 -27.04
N PRO A 247 -20.62 -6.23 -26.40
CA PRO A 247 -20.26 -6.41 -24.98
C PRO A 247 -18.81 -6.02 -24.62
N LEU A 248 -18.01 -5.65 -25.62
CA LEU A 248 -16.61 -5.22 -25.50
C LEU A 248 -16.40 -3.75 -25.93
N ALA A 249 -17.47 -2.99 -26.12
CA ALA A 249 -17.38 -1.56 -26.43
C ALA A 249 -16.59 -0.85 -25.30
N PRO A 250 -15.46 -0.18 -25.61
CA PRO A 250 -14.64 0.43 -24.58
C PRO A 250 -15.36 1.65 -23.99
N VAL A 251 -15.88 1.51 -22.78
CA VAL A 251 -16.31 2.64 -21.96
C VAL A 251 -15.04 3.32 -21.46
N LEU A 252 -14.55 4.36 -22.15
CA LEU A 252 -13.51 5.24 -21.64
C LEU A 252 -14.17 6.31 -20.75
N PRO A 253 -14.05 6.24 -19.40
CA PRO A 253 -14.79 7.10 -18.50
C PRO A 253 -14.14 8.47 -18.27
N LEU A 254 -13.11 8.82 -19.03
CA LEU A 254 -12.32 10.04 -18.83
C LEU A 254 -12.22 10.82 -20.15
N PRO A 255 -12.37 12.16 -20.13
CA PRO A 255 -11.81 12.99 -21.17
C PRO A 255 -10.29 13.06 -20.96
N VAL A 256 -9.60 11.92 -21.05
CA VAL A 256 -8.20 11.98 -21.43
C VAL A 256 -8.25 12.53 -22.85
N ARG A 257 -7.87 13.80 -23.05
CA ARG A 257 -7.43 14.23 -24.38
C ARG A 257 -6.17 13.45 -24.68
N VAL A 258 -6.33 12.20 -25.08
CA VAL A 258 -5.40 11.57 -25.98
C VAL A 258 -5.44 12.50 -27.19
N ARG A 259 -4.31 13.12 -27.52
CA ARG A 259 -4.18 13.82 -28.80
C ARG A 259 -4.10 12.73 -29.87
N SER A 260 -5.21 12.02 -30.07
CA SER A 260 -5.47 11.11 -31.17
C SER A 260 -6.74 11.60 -31.81
N GLY A 261 -6.64 12.09 -33.04
CA GLY A 261 -7.78 12.63 -33.78
C GLY A 261 -8.78 11.57 -34.25
N SER A 262 -9.00 10.47 -33.52
CA SER A 262 -10.01 9.43 -33.82
C SER A 262 -10.18 8.44 -32.65
N PRO A 263 -11.38 7.86 -32.47
CA PRO A 263 -11.69 6.89 -31.40
C PRO A 263 -11.10 5.48 -31.65
N VAL A 264 -11.08 4.65 -30.60
CA VAL A 264 -10.29 3.39 -30.49
C VAL A 264 -11.22 2.19 -30.23
N VAL A 265 -11.10 1.12 -31.01
CA VAL A 265 -11.68 -0.22 -30.70
C VAL A 265 -10.64 -1.32 -30.97
N ALA A 266 -10.53 -2.31 -30.07
CA ALA A 266 -9.48 -3.33 -30.09
C ALA A 266 -9.97 -4.67 -30.67
N GLU A 267 -9.33 -5.14 -31.76
CA GLU A 267 -9.62 -6.44 -32.37
C GLU A 267 -8.41 -7.39 -32.32
N HIS A 268 -8.62 -8.64 -31.91
CA HIS A 268 -7.55 -9.65 -31.74
C HIS A 268 -7.52 -10.63 -32.93
N ARG A 269 -6.59 -10.44 -33.87
CA ARG A 269 -6.39 -11.37 -34.99
C ARG A 269 -5.34 -12.44 -34.63
N ARG A 270 -5.69 -13.73 -34.71
CA ARG A 270 -4.71 -14.84 -34.67
C ARG A 270 -4.10 -15.00 -36.07
N ALA A 271 -2.77 -15.05 -36.16
CA ALA A 271 -2.09 -15.42 -37.40
C ALA A 271 -2.37 -16.89 -37.71
N ALA A 272 -2.66 -17.18 -38.99
CA ALA A 272 -2.77 -18.52 -39.54
C ALA A 272 -1.41 -19.24 -39.54
#